data_AF-A0A7R8UWH3-F1
#
_entry.id   AF-A0A7R8UWH3-F1
#
_cell.length_a   1.000
_cell.length_b   1.000
_cell.length_c   1.000
_cell.angle_alpha   90.00
_cell.angle_beta   90.00
_cell.angle_gamma   90.00
#
_symmetry.space_group_name_H-M   'P 1'
#
loop_
_entity.id
_entity.type
_entity.pdbx_description
1 polymer ?
#
loop_
_entity_poly.entity_id
_entity_poly.type
_entity_poly.pdbx_seq_one_letter_code
_entity_poly.pdbx_strand_id
1 'polypeptide(L)'
;MDNIRSERNELLAKLRMLSLDNEMLRDPDRWEGRALAYIREYKHVLVDSFREEPPKMKWSFWNTMFYCGTIYTTIDVLYFFKSCEGGVNLLIY
;
A
#
# COMPACT_ATOMS: atom_id res chain seq x y z
N MET A 1 -10.24 2.62 -6.23
CA MET A 1 -8.92 2.71 -6.91
C MET A 1 -8.77 3.97 -7.76
N ASP A 2 -9.83 4.47 -8.42
CA ASP A 2 -9.72 5.67 -9.27
C ASP A 2 -9.34 6.94 -8.50
N ASN A 3 -9.76 7.05 -7.23
CA ASN A 3 -9.39 8.17 -6.35
C ASN A 3 -7.87 8.27 -6.08
N ILE A 4 -7.17 7.14 -5.90
CA ILE A 4 -5.72 7.16 -5.67
C ILE A 4 -4.97 7.59 -6.94
N ARG A 5 -5.52 7.23 -8.12
CA ARG A 5 -4.95 7.61 -9.41
C ARG A 5 -5.10 9.11 -9.68
N SER A 6 -6.23 9.72 -9.30
CA SER A 6 -6.43 11.17 -9.41
C SER A 6 -5.50 11.92 -8.47
N GLU A 7 -5.41 11.52 -7.20
CA GLU A 7 -4.51 12.12 -6.19
C GLU A 7 -3.04 12.08 -6.61
N ARG A 8 -2.60 10.95 -7.18
CA ARG A 8 -1.25 10.81 -7.75
C ARG A 8 -1.02 11.79 -8.90
N ASN A 9 -2.01 11.96 -9.78
CA ASN A 9 -1.88 12.87 -10.92
C ASN A 9 -1.85 14.33 -10.45
N GLU A 10 -2.58 14.67 -9.38
CA GLU A 10 -2.52 15.98 -8.75
C GLU A 10 -1.14 16.26 -8.13
N LEU A 11 -0.56 15.28 -7.41
CA LEU A 11 0.81 15.38 -6.90
C LEU A 11 1.81 15.67 -8.04
N LEU A 12 1.71 14.93 -9.15
CA LEU A 12 2.59 15.13 -10.31
C LEU A 12 2.42 16.52 -10.93
N ALA A 13 1.19 17.05 -10.97
CA ALA A 13 0.94 18.41 -11.44
C ALA A 13 1.57 19.47 -10.52
N LYS A 14 1.42 19.32 -9.19
CA LYS A 14 2.04 20.20 -8.18
C LYS A 14 3.58 20.19 -8.28
N LEU A 15 4.19 19.00 -8.40
CA LEU A 15 5.63 18.86 -8.57
C LEU A 15 6.13 19.47 -9.88
N ARG A 16 5.37 19.30 -10.97
CA ARG A 16 5.70 19.92 -12.26
C ARG A 16 5.65 21.44 -12.18
N MET A 17 4.63 22.02 -11.54
CA MET A 17 4.56 23.48 -11.32
C MET A 17 5.74 23.96 -10.47
N LEU A 18 6.08 23.22 -9.41
CA LEU A 18 7.22 23.54 -8.56
C LEU A 18 8.56 23.49 -9.31
N SER A 19 8.71 22.58 -10.28
CA SER A 19 9.90 22.49 -11.14
C SER A 19 10.04 23.61 -12.18
N LEU A 20 8.93 24.28 -12.51
CA LEU A 20 8.90 25.40 -13.46
C LEU A 20 9.12 26.75 -12.78
N ASP A 21 9.10 26.80 -11.45
CA ASP A 21 9.29 28.01 -10.67
C ASP A 21 10.78 28.39 -10.61
N ASN A 22 11.17 29.36 -11.43
CA ASN A 22 12.55 29.85 -11.54
C ASN A 22 13.10 30.42 -10.22
N GLU A 23 12.24 30.91 -9.32
CA GLU A 23 12.70 31.38 -8.00
C GLU A 23 13.06 30.22 -7.08
N MET A 24 12.32 29.11 -7.18
CA MET A 24 12.58 27.91 -6.39
C MET A 24 13.83 27.16 -6.89
N LEU A 25 14.17 27.25 -8.18
CA LEU A 25 15.42 26.70 -8.70
C LEU A 25 16.68 27.41 -8.16
N ARG A 26 16.55 28.64 -7.66
CA ARG A 26 17.66 29.39 -7.04
C ARG A 26 17.94 28.98 -5.61
N ASP A 27 16.99 28.31 -4.95
CA ASP A 27 17.09 27.85 -3.56
C ASP A 27 16.66 26.37 -3.48
N PRO A 28 17.60 25.43 -3.72
CA PRO A 28 17.33 24.00 -3.76
C PRO A 28 16.71 23.47 -2.46
N ASP A 29 17.09 24.02 -1.30
CA ASP A 29 16.61 23.59 0.00
C ASP A 29 15.13 23.93 0.19
N ARG A 30 14.71 25.13 -0.26
CA ARG A 30 13.28 25.49 -0.28
C ARG A 30 12.47 24.65 -1.25
N TRP A 31 13.03 24.35 -2.42
CA TRP A 31 12.38 23.48 -3.40
C TRP A 31 12.16 22.09 -2.82
N GLU A 32 13.19 21.51 -2.20
CA GLU A 32 13.11 20.18 -1.58
C GLU A 32 12.09 20.18 -0.44
N GLY A 33 12.10 21.20 0.42
CA GLY A 33 11.12 21.34 1.50
C GLY A 33 9.67 21.36 1.01
N ARG A 34 9.39 22.08 -0.09
CA ARG A 34 8.05 22.10 -0.68
C ARG A 34 7.68 20.79 -1.38
N ALA A 35 8.61 20.18 -2.11
CA ALA A 35 8.38 18.89 -2.74
C ALA A 35 8.06 17.81 -1.70
N LEU A 36 8.79 17.82 -0.59
CA LEU A 36 8.63 16.87 0.50
C LEU A 36 7.30 17.06 1.24
N ALA A 37 6.81 18.31 1.34
CA ALA A 37 5.47 18.59 1.85
C ALA A 37 4.37 17.97 0.98
N TYR A 38 4.42 18.14 -0.35
CA TYR A 38 3.45 17.53 -1.26
C TYR A 38 3.48 16.00 -1.23
N ILE A 39 4.67 15.41 -1.16
CA ILE A 39 4.82 13.95 -1.04
C ILE A 39 4.24 13.44 0.27
N ARG A 40 4.44 14.16 1.39
CA ARG A 40 3.88 13.78 2.70
C ARG A 40 2.36 13.79 2.70
N GLU A 41 1.74 14.80 2.09
CA GLU A 41 0.30 14.90 1.93
C GLU A 41 -0.27 13.69 1.17
N TYR A 42 0.30 13.38 0.00
CA TYR A 42 -0.09 12.20 -0.77
C TYR A 42 0.14 10.88 -0.01
N LYS A 43 1.24 10.77 0.74
CA LYS A 43 1.54 9.58 1.54
C LYS A 43 0.48 9.34 2.62
N HIS A 44 -0.04 10.39 3.23
CA HIS A 44 -1.12 10.27 4.22
C HIS A 44 -2.37 9.66 3.59
N VAL A 45 -2.82 10.21 2.46
CA VAL A 45 -3.96 9.69 1.68
C VAL A 45 -3.74 8.25 1.25
N LEU A 46 -2.53 7.90 0.81
CA LEU A 46 -2.18 6.55 0.42
C LEU A 46 -2.29 5.58 1.60
N VAL A 47 -1.66 5.91 2.74
CA VAL A 47 -1.67 5.05 3.94
C VAL A 47 -3.08 4.86 4.46
N ASP A 48 -3.89 5.93 4.52
CA ASP A 48 -5.28 5.83 4.95
C ASP A 48 -6.10 4.92 4.02
N SER A 49 -5.90 5.04 2.71
CA SER A 49 -6.59 4.17 1.73
C SER A 49 -6.23 2.68 1.85
N PHE A 50 -5.02 2.36 2.33
CA PHE A 50 -4.61 0.98 2.61
C PHE A 50 -5.00 0.50 4.01
N ARG A 51 -5.29 1.42 4.94
CA ARG A 51 -5.66 1.11 6.32
C ARG A 51 -7.14 0.74 6.44
N GLU A 52 -7.99 1.30 5.58
CA GLU A 52 -9.43 1.04 5.62
C GLU A 52 -9.87 -0.29 4.98
N GLU A 53 -9.02 -0.92 4.17
CA GLU A 53 -9.30 -2.25 3.63
C GLU A 53 -8.08 -3.17 3.82
N PRO A 54 -8.09 -4.11 4.79
CA PRO A 54 -7.22 -5.26 4.65
C PRO A 54 -7.56 -5.87 3.28
N PRO A 55 -6.57 -6.16 2.43
CA PRO A 55 -6.84 -6.68 1.10
C PRO A 55 -7.75 -7.89 1.29
N LYS A 56 -9.02 -7.78 0.84
CA LYS A 56 -9.92 -8.93 0.84
C LYS A 56 -9.20 -9.97 0.03
N MET A 57 -8.66 -10.98 0.72
CA MET A 57 -7.92 -12.04 0.09
C MET A 57 -8.90 -12.74 -0.83
N LYS A 58 -8.85 -12.40 -2.12
CA LYS A 58 -9.67 -13.03 -3.14
C LYS A 58 -9.08 -14.42 -3.32
N TRP A 59 -9.64 -15.38 -2.59
CA TRP A 59 -9.35 -16.79 -2.75
C TRP A 59 -9.83 -17.22 -4.14
N SER A 60 -8.90 -17.26 -5.09
CA SER A 60 -9.12 -17.99 -6.34
C SER A 60 -8.99 -19.48 -6.06
N PHE A 61 -9.65 -20.31 -6.87
CA PHE A 61 -9.55 -21.77 -6.78
C PHE A 61 -8.08 -22.25 -6.70
N TRP A 62 -7.22 -21.66 -7.52
CA TRP A 62 -5.78 -21.98 -7.54
C TRP A 62 -5.05 -21.53 -6.28
N ASN A 63 -5.36 -20.33 -5.75
CA ASN A 63 -4.77 -19.86 -4.49
C ASN A 63 -5.14 -20.79 -3.33
N THR A 64 -6.39 -21.27 -3.29
CA THR A 64 -6.84 -22.25 -2.29
C THR A 64 -6.15 -23.60 -2.47
N MET A 65 -6.02 -24.08 -3.71
CA MET A 65 -5.36 -25.36 -3.99
C MET A 65 -3.88 -25.35 -3.57
N PHE A 66 -3.13 -24.29 -3.89
CA PHE A 66 -1.74 -24.15 -3.43
C PHE A 66 -1.64 -24.03 -1.90
N TYR A 67 -2.56 -23.29 -1.27
CA TYR A 67 -2.63 -23.16 0.18
C TYR A 67 -2.91 -24.51 0.87
N CYS A 68 -3.89 -25.27 0.40
CA CYS A 68 -4.17 -26.62 0.91
C CYS A 68 -2.98 -27.56 0.69
N GLY A 69 -2.26 -27.43 -0.42
CA GLY A 69 -1.02 -28.16 -0.67
C GLY A 69 0.04 -27.88 0.40
N THR A 70 0.25 -26.61 0.77
CA THR A 70 1.24 -26.24 1.81
C THR A 70 0.88 -26.76 3.20
N ILE A 71 -0.41 -26.82 3.55
CA ILE A 71 -0.90 -27.44 4.80
C ILE A 71 -0.64 -28.94 4.78
N TYR A 72 -1.00 -29.62 3.69
CA TYR A 72 -0.87 -31.07 3.57
C TYR A 72 0.60 -31.54 3.61
N THR A 73 1.52 -30.77 3.02
CA THR A 73 2.95 -31.09 3.03
C THR A 73 3.70 -30.54 4.24
N THR A 74 3.02 -29.88 5.18
CA THR A 74 3.62 -29.27 6.39
C THR A 74 4.75 -28.30 6.08
N ILE A 75 4.72 -27.66 4.91
CA ILE A 75 5.66 -26.60 4.55
C ILE A 75 5.14 -25.35 5.27
N ASP A 76 5.64 -25.17 6.49
CA ASP A 76 5.10 -24.25 7.46
C ASP A 76 5.29 -22.80 7.00
N VAL A 77 4.22 -22.20 6.47
CA VAL A 77 4.16 -20.76 6.22
C VAL A 77 3.64 -20.11 7.51
N LEU A 78 4.47 -20.11 8.55
CA LEU A 78 4.23 -19.41 9.83
C LEU A 78 3.91 -17.90 9.61
N TYR A 79 4.28 -17.35 8.45
CA TYR A 79 3.97 -15.99 8.01
C TYR A 79 2.52 -15.77 7.56
N PHE A 80 1.81 -16.82 7.12
CA PHE A 80 0.44 -16.70 6.61
C PHE A 80 -0.59 -16.73 7.75
N PHE A 81 -0.35 -17.55 8.77
CA PHE A 81 -1.28 -17.75 9.89
C PHE A 81 -1.44 -16.52 10.79
N LYS A 82 -0.40 -15.70 10.93
CA LYS A 82 -0.45 -14.50 11.78
C LYS A 82 -1.44 -13.43 11.28
N SER A 83 -1.93 -13.54 10.04
CA SER A 83 -2.97 -12.65 9.50
C SER A 83 -4.40 -13.10 9.82
N CYS A 84 -4.59 -14.30 10.38
CA CYS A 84 -5.90 -14.92 10.63
C CYS A 84 -6.10 -15.28 12.11
N GLU A 85 -5.63 -14.46 13.06
CA GLU A 85 -5.97 -14.55 14.49
C GLU A 85 -7.44 -14.15 14.76
N GLY A 86 -8.38 -14.78 14.06
CA GLY A 86 -9.81 -14.59 14.24
C GLY A 86 -10.64 -15.88 14.09
N GLY A 87 -10.02 -17.06 13.90
CA GLY A 87 -10.81 -18.24 13.59
C GLY A 87 -10.10 -19.58 13.68
N VAL A 88 -9.33 -19.84 14.74
CA VAL A 88 -8.75 -21.18 14.97
C VAL A 88 -9.44 -21.83 16.17
N ASN A 89 -10.62 -22.36 15.92
CA ASN A 89 -11.26 -23.38 16.76
C ASN A 89 -11.92 -24.38 15.82
N LEU A 90 -11.09 -25.18 15.16
CA LEU A 90 -11.56 -26.46 14.62
C LEU A 90 -10.39 -27.40 14.42
N LEU A 91 -10.58 -28.62 14.94
CA LEU A 91 -9.83 -29.84 14.64
C LEU A 91 -8.55 -30.08 15.44
N ILE A 92 -8.73 -30.36 16.73
CA ILE A 92 -8.02 -31.46 17.38
C ILE A 92 -9.11 -32.37 17.96
N TYR A 93 -9.32 -33.52 17.31
CA TYR A 93 -9.82 -34.75 17.93
C TYR A 93 -8.72 -35.79 17.77
#